data_AF-A0A059LDW0-F1
#
_entry.id   AF-A0A059LDW0-F1
#
_cell.length_a   1.000
_cell.length_b   1.000
_cell.length_c   1.000
_cell.angle_alpha   90.00
_cell.angle_beta   90.00
_cell.angle_gamma   90.00
#
_symmetry.space_group_name_H-M   'P 1'
#
loop_
_entity.id
_entity.type
_entity.pdbx_description
1 polymer ?
#
loop_
_entity_poly.entity_id
_entity_poly.type
_entity_poly.pdbx_seq_one_letter_code
_entity_poly.pdbx_strand_id
1 'polypeptide(L)'
;MSAPWVASVMAAVLSPESSGAGASLAEEALREMREQGASILQLVGSLGPVITSEEDSQRARAMSFLAHAMTCMEWLVRTETDVNYLSQYFASHFEDWPTTGQALRGWSELFERCQPSDASQPPPLWTLSDVLVLSAADAFSHNVFLRSMSALDRLQGLRFLRGVLERRGELLTRKMPGLAETVVAAVDGEKDPRCLLQAFACVRALLEAHDLCADDAQAQARLEAGGADLFDVLACYFPVLFTPRAGDDGSITREDLAQ
;
A
#
# COMPACT_ATOMS: atom_id res chain seq x y z
N MET A 1 -19.31 8.55 29.06
CA MET A 1 -18.03 7.95 29.50
C MET A 1 -17.35 7.42 28.25
N SER A 2 -16.07 7.74 28.03
CA SER A 2 -15.31 7.12 26.93
C SER A 2 -15.24 5.61 27.17
N ALA A 3 -15.38 4.82 26.12
CA ALA A 3 -15.24 3.38 26.21
C ALA A 3 -13.79 3.04 26.67
N PRO A 4 -13.59 2.05 27.57
CA PRO A 4 -12.27 1.68 28.09
C PRO A 4 -11.20 1.53 26.99
N TRP A 5 -11.57 0.91 25.86
CA TRP A 5 -10.65 0.67 24.76
C TRP A 5 -10.06 1.94 24.16
N VAL A 6 -10.77 3.08 24.25
CA VAL A 6 -10.24 4.37 23.75
C VAL A 6 -8.99 4.77 24.51
N ALA A 7 -8.99 4.60 25.84
CA ALA A 7 -7.82 4.91 26.66
C ALA A 7 -6.66 3.96 26.33
N SER A 8 -6.95 2.67 26.13
CA SER A 8 -5.94 1.66 25.77
C SER A 8 -5.35 1.91 24.37
N VAL A 9 -6.16 2.32 23.38
CA VAL A 9 -5.69 2.77 22.06
C VAL A 9 -4.78 3.98 22.20
N MET A 10 -5.18 5.01 22.96
CA MET A 10 -4.35 6.20 23.20
C MET A 10 -3.02 5.85 23.87
N ALA A 11 -3.04 4.97 24.87
CA ALA A 11 -1.83 4.48 25.52
C ALA A 11 -0.90 3.76 24.53
N ALA A 12 -1.45 2.94 23.64
CA ALA A 12 -0.67 2.23 22.63
C ALA A 12 0.00 3.19 21.63
N VAL A 13 -0.75 4.14 21.06
CA VAL A 13 -0.23 5.03 20.00
C VAL A 13 0.69 6.12 20.53
N LEU A 14 0.54 6.52 21.80
CA LEU A 14 1.42 7.50 22.44
C LEU A 14 2.70 6.86 23.02
N SER A 15 2.73 5.53 23.19
CA SER A 15 3.88 4.81 23.75
C SER A 15 5.09 4.81 22.81
N PRO A 16 6.29 5.25 23.26
CA PRO A 16 7.52 5.22 22.45
C PRO A 16 7.87 3.81 21.96
N GLU A 17 8.32 3.69 20.71
CA GLU A 17 8.70 2.41 20.08
C GLU A 17 9.82 1.67 20.83
N SER A 18 10.71 2.40 21.51
CA SER A 18 11.84 1.85 22.26
C SER A 18 11.46 1.07 23.52
N SER A 19 10.19 1.08 23.92
CA SER A 19 9.76 0.56 25.22
C SER A 19 9.45 -0.95 25.23
N GLY A 20 9.27 -1.61 24.08
CA GLY A 20 8.72 -2.98 23.99
C GLY A 20 7.27 -3.13 24.48
N ALA A 21 6.81 -2.23 25.36
CA ALA A 21 5.47 -2.14 25.91
C ALA A 21 4.41 -1.75 24.86
N GLY A 22 4.80 -1.05 23.79
CA GLY A 22 3.88 -0.63 22.72
C GLY A 22 3.12 -1.80 22.08
N ALA A 23 3.79 -2.94 21.84
CA ALA A 23 3.15 -4.12 21.28
C ALA A 23 2.10 -4.72 22.23
N SER A 24 2.45 -4.88 23.52
CA SER A 24 1.50 -5.38 24.53
C SER A 24 0.30 -4.44 24.74
N LEU A 25 0.51 -3.13 24.67
CA LEU A 25 -0.58 -2.15 24.77
C LEU A 25 -1.50 -2.21 23.55
N ALA A 26 -0.94 -2.42 22.35
CA ALA A 26 -1.73 -2.59 21.15
C ALA A 26 -2.59 -3.86 21.21
N GLU A 27 -2.02 -4.99 21.66
CA GLU A 27 -2.77 -6.23 21.85
C GLU A 27 -3.91 -6.08 22.86
N GLU A 28 -3.65 -5.40 23.98
CA GLU A 28 -4.67 -5.09 24.98
C GLU A 28 -5.81 -4.24 24.39
N ALA A 29 -5.46 -3.16 23.69
CA ALA A 29 -6.43 -2.30 23.03
C ALA A 29 -7.30 -3.07 22.02
N LEU A 30 -6.69 -3.92 21.20
CA LEU A 30 -7.41 -4.77 20.24
C LEU A 30 -8.35 -5.77 20.93
N ARG A 31 -7.94 -6.32 22.08
CA ARG A 31 -8.79 -7.20 22.89
C ARG A 31 -10.02 -6.44 23.41
N GLU A 32 -9.82 -5.29 24.04
CA GLU A 32 -10.93 -4.50 24.59
C GLU A 32 -11.89 -4.01 23.49
N MET A 33 -11.35 -3.61 22.33
CA MET A 33 -12.15 -3.25 21.16
C MET A 33 -13.05 -4.40 20.70
N ARG A 34 -12.51 -5.62 20.69
CA ARG A 34 -13.26 -6.83 20.31
C ARG A 34 -14.36 -7.14 21.31
N GLU A 35 -14.08 -7.10 22.61
CA GLU A 35 -15.05 -7.37 23.66
C GLU A 35 -16.23 -6.38 23.64
N GLN A 36 -15.96 -5.13 23.26
CA GLN A 36 -16.95 -4.06 23.24
C GLN A 36 -17.58 -3.82 21.86
N GLY A 37 -17.18 -4.58 20.82
CA GLY A 37 -17.73 -4.48 19.48
C GLY A 37 -17.50 -3.12 18.79
N ALA A 38 -16.33 -2.51 19.02
CA ALA A 38 -15.98 -1.19 18.50
C ALA A 38 -16.08 -1.10 16.97
N SER A 39 -16.68 -0.05 16.42
CA SER A 39 -16.73 0.16 14.97
C SER A 39 -15.45 0.78 14.41
N ILE A 40 -15.21 0.61 13.11
CA ILE A 40 -14.13 1.33 12.42
C ILE A 40 -14.26 2.84 12.56
N LEU A 41 -15.47 3.39 12.46
CA LEU A 41 -15.71 4.83 12.61
C LEU A 41 -15.39 5.32 14.03
N GLN A 42 -15.69 4.51 15.05
CA GLN A 42 -15.30 4.82 16.42
C GLN A 42 -13.78 4.80 16.57
N LEU A 43 -13.08 3.82 16.00
CA LEU A 43 -11.62 3.76 16.03
C LEU A 43 -11.02 5.00 15.37
N VAL A 44 -11.40 5.31 14.13
CA VAL A 44 -10.86 6.46 13.39
C VAL A 44 -11.19 7.77 14.12
N GLY A 45 -12.41 7.92 14.64
CA GLY A 45 -12.78 9.07 15.46
C GLY A 45 -11.93 9.21 16.73
N SER A 46 -11.58 8.09 17.37
CA SER A 46 -10.71 8.09 18.56
C SER A 46 -9.25 8.45 18.26
N LEU A 47 -8.75 8.09 17.07
CA LEU A 47 -7.40 8.40 16.62
C LEU A 47 -7.25 9.85 16.13
N GLY A 48 -8.36 10.54 15.85
CA GLY A 48 -8.39 11.92 15.34
C GLY A 48 -7.40 12.88 16.02
N PRO A 49 -7.38 13.01 17.35
CA PRO A 49 -6.45 13.90 18.04
C PRO A 49 -4.96 13.57 17.81
N VAL A 50 -4.65 12.29 17.58
CA VAL A 50 -3.26 11.80 17.40
C VAL A 50 -2.86 11.89 15.93
N ILE A 51 -3.79 11.62 15.00
CA ILE A 51 -3.52 11.71 13.56
C ILE A 51 -3.36 13.17 13.10
N THR A 52 -3.86 14.15 13.85
CA THR A 52 -3.64 15.58 13.59
C THR A 52 -2.56 16.19 14.49
N SER A 53 -1.74 15.37 15.15
CA SER A 53 -0.66 15.83 16.02
C SER A 53 0.47 16.47 15.21
N GLU A 54 1.11 17.49 15.78
CA GLU A 54 2.33 18.09 15.20
C GLU A 54 3.53 17.11 15.22
N GLU A 55 3.45 16.07 16.05
CA GLU A 55 4.48 15.04 16.17
C GLU A 55 4.33 13.95 15.10
N ASP A 56 5.24 13.93 14.12
CA ASP A 56 5.28 12.96 13.03
C ASP A 56 5.22 11.50 13.52
N SER A 57 5.96 11.19 14.59
CA SER A 57 5.98 9.85 15.17
C SER A 57 4.64 9.43 15.78
N GLN A 58 3.84 10.37 16.27
CA GLN A 58 2.50 10.09 16.80
C GLN A 58 1.53 9.80 15.65
N ARG A 59 1.56 10.62 14.60
CA ARG A 59 0.75 10.39 13.39
C ARG A 59 1.04 9.03 12.78
N ALA A 60 2.32 8.71 12.58
CA ALA A 60 2.76 7.42 12.03
C ALA A 60 2.26 6.22 12.87
N ARG A 61 2.37 6.29 14.20
CA ARG A 61 1.88 5.23 15.09
C ARG A 61 0.36 5.10 15.08
N ALA A 62 -0.39 6.20 15.01
CA ALA A 62 -1.83 6.16 14.89
C ALA A 62 -2.27 5.49 13.59
N MET A 63 -1.66 5.85 12.45
CA MET A 63 -1.94 5.20 11.16
C MET A 63 -1.53 3.73 11.16
N SER A 64 -0.38 3.40 11.76
CA SER A 64 0.09 2.03 11.94
C SER A 64 -0.91 1.19 12.73
N PHE A 65 -1.42 1.72 13.85
CA PHE A 65 -2.41 1.05 14.67
C PHE A 65 -3.71 0.81 13.91
N LEU A 66 -4.19 1.79 13.14
CA LEU A 66 -5.39 1.64 12.31
C LEU A 66 -5.23 0.50 11.29
N ALA A 67 -4.15 0.50 10.51
CA ALA A 67 -3.87 -0.54 9.53
C ALA A 67 -3.71 -1.93 10.19
N HIS A 68 -3.06 -1.98 11.36
CA HIS A 68 -2.89 -3.21 12.12
C HIS A 68 -4.22 -3.74 12.69
N ALA A 69 -5.05 -2.85 13.25
CA ALA A 69 -6.36 -3.19 13.78
C ALA A 69 -7.25 -3.82 12.71
N MET A 70 -7.25 -3.25 11.50
CA MET A 70 -7.94 -3.84 10.35
C MET A 70 -7.41 -5.23 10.03
N THR A 71 -6.07 -5.39 9.97
CA THR A 71 -5.42 -6.68 9.71
C THR A 71 -5.87 -7.76 10.70
N CYS A 72 -5.94 -7.43 11.99
CA CYS A 72 -6.24 -8.38 13.07
C CYS A 72 -7.75 -8.59 13.35
N MET A 73 -8.62 -7.75 12.80
CA MET A 73 -10.05 -7.76 13.11
C MET A 73 -10.87 -7.66 11.82
N GLU A 74 -11.14 -8.81 11.19
CA GLU A 74 -11.98 -8.91 9.99
C GLU A 74 -13.37 -8.27 10.18
N TRP A 75 -13.93 -8.40 11.38
CA TRP A 75 -15.23 -7.84 11.74
C TRP A 75 -15.25 -6.32 11.88
N LEU A 76 -14.11 -5.63 11.84
CA LEU A 76 -14.03 -4.18 12.03
C LEU A 76 -14.61 -3.42 10.82
N VAL A 77 -14.41 -3.96 9.62
CA VAL A 77 -14.95 -3.45 8.35
C VAL A 77 -16.20 -4.25 8.00
N ARG A 78 -17.39 -3.67 8.20
CA ARG A 78 -18.66 -4.42 8.19
C ARG A 78 -19.53 -4.12 7.00
N THR A 79 -19.32 -3.00 6.33
CA THR A 79 -20.20 -2.49 5.30
C THR A 79 -19.42 -1.97 4.11
N GLU A 80 -20.08 -1.89 2.95
CA GLU A 80 -19.54 -1.18 1.79
C GLU A 80 -19.21 0.28 2.10
N THR A 81 -19.98 0.92 2.98
CA THR A 81 -19.70 2.28 3.45
C THR A 81 -18.36 2.37 4.19
N ASP A 82 -18.04 1.38 5.03
CA ASP A 82 -16.75 1.31 5.73
C ASP A 82 -15.59 1.16 4.73
N VAL A 83 -15.76 0.31 3.71
CA VAL A 83 -14.77 0.12 2.65
C VAL A 83 -14.54 1.41 1.86
N ASN A 84 -15.61 2.08 1.45
CA ASN A 84 -15.54 3.32 0.70
C ASN A 84 -14.87 4.44 1.51
N TYR A 85 -15.22 4.55 2.80
CA TYR A 85 -14.62 5.49 3.72
C TYR A 85 -13.14 5.23 3.92
N LEU A 86 -12.75 3.99 4.23
CA LEU A 86 -11.36 3.63 4.49
C LEU A 86 -10.48 3.77 3.25
N SER A 87 -10.98 3.42 2.07
CA SER A 87 -10.24 3.61 0.81
C SER A 87 -9.88 5.08 0.61
N GLN A 88 -10.84 5.99 0.81
CA GLN A 88 -10.61 7.43 0.69
C GLN A 88 -9.71 7.94 1.82
N TYR A 89 -9.94 7.47 3.05
CA TYR A 89 -9.17 7.87 4.22
C TYR A 89 -7.69 7.50 4.07
N PHE A 90 -7.35 6.27 3.68
CA PHE A 90 -5.94 5.92 3.46
C PHE A 90 -5.34 6.67 2.28
N ALA A 91 -6.06 6.79 1.16
CA ALA A 91 -5.55 7.52 0.00
C ALA A 91 -5.29 9.01 0.31
N SER A 92 -6.12 9.64 1.16
CA SER A 92 -5.90 11.02 1.59
C SER A 92 -4.67 11.19 2.50
N HIS A 93 -4.14 10.11 3.07
CA HIS A 93 -2.92 10.16 3.88
C HIS A 93 -1.66 9.82 3.07
N PHE A 94 -1.76 9.63 1.75
CA PHE A 94 -0.58 9.48 0.91
C PHE A 94 0.26 10.78 0.86
N GLU A 95 -0.37 11.94 1.05
CA GLU A 95 0.29 13.26 1.09
C GLU A 95 1.01 13.57 2.41
N ASP A 96 0.68 12.89 3.52
CA ASP A 96 1.32 13.10 4.83
C ASP A 96 2.50 12.14 5.00
N TRP A 97 3.71 12.62 4.64
CA TRP A 97 4.94 11.82 4.58
C TRP A 97 5.18 10.88 5.77
N PRO A 98 4.95 11.28 7.04
CA PRO A 98 5.10 10.38 8.19
C PRO A 98 4.14 9.19 8.20
N THR A 99 2.93 9.33 7.63
CA THR A 99 1.89 8.29 7.63
C THR A 99 1.80 7.53 6.31
N THR A 100 2.36 8.05 5.22
CA THR A 100 2.27 7.48 3.86
C THR A 100 2.56 5.97 3.83
N GLY A 101 3.64 5.51 4.46
CA GLY A 101 3.99 4.08 4.47
C GLY A 101 2.93 3.18 5.12
N GLN A 102 2.34 3.62 6.22
CA GLN A 102 1.28 2.87 6.91
C GLN A 102 -0.06 3.00 6.21
N ALA A 103 -0.34 4.15 5.60
CA ALA A 103 -1.52 4.36 4.78
C ALA A 103 -1.52 3.45 3.54
N LEU A 104 -0.39 3.33 2.84
CA LEU A 104 -0.21 2.42 1.70
C LEU A 104 -0.46 0.97 2.10
N ARG A 105 0.06 0.55 3.26
CA ARG A 105 -0.18 -0.78 3.82
C ARG A 105 -1.66 -1.00 4.13
N GLY A 106 -2.30 -0.05 4.82
CA GLY A 106 -3.72 -0.13 5.18
C GLY A 106 -4.63 -0.20 3.97
N TRP A 107 -4.34 0.61 2.94
CA TRP A 107 -5.07 0.58 1.67
C TRP A 107 -4.87 -0.76 0.95
N SER A 108 -3.64 -1.28 0.87
CA SER A 108 -3.36 -2.56 0.20
C SER A 108 -4.07 -3.72 0.88
N GLU A 109 -4.11 -3.75 2.21
CA GLU A 109 -4.86 -4.76 2.98
C GLU A 109 -6.36 -4.69 2.69
N LEU A 110 -6.93 -3.47 2.66
CA LEU A 110 -8.32 -3.27 2.30
C LEU A 110 -8.60 -3.75 0.86
N PHE A 111 -7.69 -3.44 -0.06
CA PHE A 111 -7.81 -3.78 -1.46
C PHE A 111 -7.83 -5.29 -1.68
N GLU A 112 -6.89 -6.02 -1.07
CA GLU A 112 -6.83 -7.50 -1.17
C GLU A 112 -8.09 -8.16 -0.61
N ARG A 113 -8.65 -7.67 0.50
CA ARG A 113 -9.94 -8.17 1.04
C ARG A 113 -11.12 -7.97 0.10
N CYS A 114 -11.02 -6.99 -0.79
CA CYS A 114 -12.03 -6.68 -1.79
C CYS A 114 -11.77 -7.36 -3.14
N GLN A 115 -10.70 -8.15 -3.26
CA GLN A 115 -10.40 -8.96 -4.44
C GLN A 115 -10.77 -10.43 -4.22
N PRO A 116 -11.22 -11.14 -5.27
CA PRO A 116 -11.23 -12.59 -5.24
C PRO A 116 -9.80 -13.13 -5.16
N SER A 117 -9.51 -13.97 -4.16
CA SER A 117 -8.17 -14.57 -4.00
C SER A 117 -7.89 -15.69 -5.01
N ASP A 118 -8.91 -16.49 -5.35
CA ASP A 118 -8.88 -17.56 -6.37
C ASP A 118 -10.31 -17.79 -6.91
N ALA A 119 -10.44 -18.33 -8.12
CA ALA A 119 -11.72 -18.71 -8.73
C ALA A 119 -12.51 -19.75 -7.92
N SER A 120 -11.85 -20.46 -7.01
CA SER A 120 -12.46 -21.44 -6.11
C SER A 120 -13.08 -20.85 -4.83
N GLN A 121 -12.76 -19.59 -4.50
CA GLN A 121 -13.24 -18.94 -3.28
C GLN A 121 -14.56 -18.20 -3.50
N PRO A 122 -15.39 -18.03 -2.44
CA PRO A 122 -16.56 -17.18 -2.53
C PRO A 122 -16.15 -15.74 -2.90
N PRO A 123 -17.01 -14.99 -3.61
CA PRO A 123 -16.74 -13.59 -3.91
C PRO A 123 -16.54 -12.80 -2.60
N PRO A 124 -15.72 -11.74 -2.62
CA PRO A 124 -15.53 -10.90 -1.46
C PRO A 124 -16.87 -10.27 -1.04
N LEU A 125 -17.05 -10.05 0.27
CA LEU A 125 -18.28 -9.44 0.79
C LEU A 125 -18.53 -8.05 0.19
N TRP A 126 -17.45 -7.32 -0.08
CA TRP A 126 -17.47 -5.96 -0.59
C TRP A 126 -16.43 -5.82 -1.70
N THR A 127 -16.67 -4.90 -2.63
CA THR A 127 -15.77 -4.61 -3.75
C THR A 127 -15.40 -3.14 -3.76
N LEU A 128 -14.19 -2.81 -4.22
CA LEU A 128 -13.81 -1.42 -4.49
C LEU A 128 -14.22 -1.00 -5.89
N SER A 129 -14.99 0.07 -5.98
CA SER A 129 -15.40 0.66 -7.26
C SER A 129 -14.20 1.20 -8.02
N ASP A 130 -14.34 1.25 -9.35
CA ASP A 130 -13.33 1.78 -10.27
C ASP A 130 -12.92 3.20 -9.91
N VAL A 131 -13.87 4.03 -9.47
CA VAL A 131 -13.63 5.41 -9.06
C VAL A 131 -12.68 5.47 -7.86
N LEU A 132 -12.86 4.60 -6.87
CA LEU A 132 -12.01 4.57 -5.68
C LEU A 132 -10.61 4.05 -5.99
N VAL A 133 -10.50 3.03 -6.84
CA VAL A 133 -9.19 2.51 -7.28
C VAL A 133 -8.43 3.57 -8.06
N LEU A 134 -9.08 4.22 -9.03
CA LEU A 134 -8.47 5.30 -9.81
C LEU A 134 -8.09 6.49 -8.91
N SER A 135 -8.93 6.87 -7.95
CA SER A 135 -8.62 7.95 -7.01
C SER A 135 -7.40 7.62 -6.14
N ALA A 136 -7.24 6.38 -5.70
CA ALA A 136 -6.07 5.97 -4.90
C ALA A 136 -4.79 5.93 -5.75
N ALA A 137 -4.87 5.42 -6.99
CA ALA A 137 -3.75 5.41 -7.92
C ALA A 137 -3.31 6.83 -8.32
N ASP A 138 -4.28 7.73 -8.53
CA ASP A 138 -4.02 9.15 -8.79
C ASP A 138 -3.41 9.86 -7.57
N ALA A 139 -3.92 9.60 -6.37
CA ALA A 139 -3.32 10.11 -5.14
C ALA A 139 -1.88 9.59 -4.96
N PHE A 140 -1.62 8.33 -5.30
CA PHE A 140 -0.27 7.75 -5.28
C PHE A 140 0.66 8.47 -6.24
N SER A 141 0.27 8.64 -7.51
CA SER A 141 1.13 9.26 -8.54
C SER A 141 1.52 10.69 -8.23
N HIS A 142 0.66 11.44 -7.53
CA HIS A 142 0.91 12.85 -7.21
C HIS A 142 1.66 13.06 -5.90
N ASN A 143 1.53 12.14 -4.93
CA ASN A 143 1.98 12.39 -3.55
C ASN A 143 3.08 11.44 -3.07
N VAL A 144 3.29 10.28 -3.73
CA VAL A 144 4.21 9.25 -3.25
C VAL A 144 5.51 9.27 -4.03
N PHE A 145 6.56 9.82 -3.42
CA PHE A 145 7.90 9.92 -4.00
C PHE A 145 8.82 8.84 -3.43
N LEU A 146 8.75 7.61 -3.97
CA LEU A 146 9.44 6.44 -3.39
C LEU A 146 10.93 6.68 -3.14
N ARG A 147 11.66 7.33 -4.05
CA ARG A 147 13.10 7.59 -3.87
C ARG A 147 13.47 8.35 -2.59
N SER A 148 12.52 9.11 -2.04
CA SER A 148 12.68 9.89 -0.81
C SER A 148 12.24 9.14 0.46
N MET A 149 11.79 7.91 0.34
CA MET A 149 11.23 7.11 1.43
C MET A 149 12.22 6.06 1.94
N SER A 150 11.97 5.56 3.15
CA SER A 150 12.75 4.46 3.74
C SER A 150 12.64 3.19 2.88
N ALA A 151 13.61 2.27 2.98
CA ALA A 151 13.54 1.01 2.21
C ALA A 151 12.28 0.19 2.52
N LEU A 152 11.80 0.24 3.76
CA LEU A 152 10.56 -0.43 4.17
C LEU A 152 9.34 0.21 3.50
N ASP A 153 9.26 1.53 3.48
CA ASP A 153 8.10 2.23 2.91
C ASP A 153 8.12 2.20 1.38
N ARG A 154 9.31 2.22 0.74
CA ARG A 154 9.45 1.95 -0.69
C ARG A 154 8.88 0.59 -1.07
N LEU A 155 9.20 -0.44 -0.29
CA LEU A 155 8.64 -1.76 -0.47
C LEU A 155 7.11 -1.76 -0.34
N GLN A 156 6.52 -0.98 0.57
CA GLN A 156 5.06 -0.85 0.67
C GLN A 156 4.46 -0.14 -0.54
N GLY A 157 5.07 0.95 -1.01
CA GLY A 157 4.59 1.67 -2.19
C GLY A 157 4.68 0.84 -3.47
N LEU A 158 5.75 0.06 -3.65
CA LEU A 158 5.86 -0.86 -4.77
C LEU A 158 4.84 -2.01 -4.69
N ARG A 159 4.55 -2.53 -3.50
CA ARG A 159 3.49 -3.53 -3.30
C ARG A 159 2.11 -2.97 -3.61
N PHE A 160 1.82 -1.74 -3.18
CA PHE A 160 0.60 -1.04 -3.55
C PHE A 160 0.46 -0.94 -5.07
N LEU A 161 1.49 -0.39 -5.74
CA LEU A 161 1.47 -0.17 -7.19
C LEU A 161 1.32 -1.49 -7.96
N ARG A 162 2.07 -2.52 -7.55
CA ARG A 162 1.97 -3.86 -8.11
C ARG A 162 0.57 -4.43 -7.94
N GLY A 163 0.00 -4.37 -6.74
CA GLY A 163 -1.32 -4.92 -6.45
C GLY A 163 -2.40 -4.30 -7.33
N VAL A 164 -2.39 -2.97 -7.49
CA VAL A 164 -3.38 -2.31 -8.37
C VAL A 164 -3.14 -2.63 -9.84
N LEU A 165 -1.89 -2.73 -10.31
CA LEU A 165 -1.57 -3.11 -11.68
C LEU A 165 -2.01 -4.55 -11.99
N GLU A 166 -1.66 -5.52 -11.14
CA GLU A 166 -1.97 -6.94 -11.35
C GLU A 166 -3.49 -7.20 -11.34
N ARG A 167 -4.24 -6.47 -10.52
CA ARG A 167 -5.69 -6.72 -10.34
C ARG A 167 -6.57 -5.83 -11.19
N ARG A 168 -6.12 -4.61 -11.51
CA ARG A 168 -6.91 -3.55 -12.15
C ARG A 168 -6.16 -2.87 -13.29
N GLY A 169 -5.14 -3.52 -13.83
CA GLY A 169 -4.26 -3.00 -14.89
C GLY A 169 -5.01 -2.49 -16.12
N GLU A 170 -6.02 -3.23 -16.62
CA GLU A 170 -6.83 -2.75 -17.76
C GLU A 170 -7.51 -1.41 -17.46
N LEU A 171 -8.09 -1.27 -16.26
CA LEU A 171 -8.75 -0.04 -15.84
C LEU A 171 -7.76 1.13 -15.81
N LEU A 172 -6.61 0.93 -15.16
CA LEU A 172 -5.56 1.94 -15.04
C LEU A 172 -5.05 2.33 -16.43
N THR A 173 -4.72 1.35 -17.26
CA THR A 173 -4.19 1.53 -18.62
C THR A 173 -5.13 2.37 -19.49
N ARG A 174 -6.43 2.10 -19.42
CA ARG A 174 -7.43 2.83 -20.22
C ARG A 174 -7.71 4.22 -19.66
N LYS A 175 -7.71 4.40 -18.33
CA LYS A 175 -8.25 5.61 -17.68
C LYS A 175 -7.23 6.56 -17.05
N MET A 176 -6.01 6.11 -16.76
CA MET A 176 -4.97 6.89 -16.09
C MET A 176 -3.89 7.33 -17.09
N PRO A 177 -3.84 8.62 -17.49
CA PRO A 177 -2.90 9.08 -18.51
C PRO A 177 -1.42 8.95 -18.13
N GLY A 178 -1.08 9.17 -16.85
CA GLY A 178 0.29 9.19 -16.33
C GLY A 178 0.78 7.85 -15.76
N LEU A 179 0.18 6.73 -16.18
CA LEU A 179 0.47 5.42 -15.59
C LEU A 179 1.91 4.97 -15.85
N ALA A 180 2.40 5.13 -17.08
CA ALA A 180 3.75 4.74 -17.45
C ALA A 180 4.79 5.56 -16.68
N GLU A 181 4.58 6.87 -16.58
CA GLU A 181 5.43 7.80 -15.83
C GLU A 181 5.43 7.47 -14.33
N THR A 182 4.29 7.05 -13.79
CA THR A 182 4.19 6.58 -12.39
C THR A 182 5.05 5.33 -12.17
N VAL A 183 5.02 4.38 -13.09
CA VAL A 183 5.86 3.17 -13.02
C VAL A 183 7.34 3.51 -13.20
N VAL A 184 7.70 4.37 -14.15
CA VAL A 184 9.06 4.87 -14.34
C VAL A 184 9.60 5.51 -13.06
N ALA A 185 8.83 6.43 -12.47
CA ALA A 185 9.21 7.11 -11.22
C ALA A 185 9.35 6.15 -10.03
N ALA A 186 8.58 5.06 -10.02
CA ALA A 186 8.65 4.05 -8.97
C ALA A 186 9.89 3.14 -9.08
N VAL A 187 10.38 2.91 -10.31
CA VAL A 187 11.53 2.04 -10.61
C VAL A 187 12.86 2.79 -10.58
N ASP A 188 12.85 4.08 -10.91
CA ASP A 188 14.05 4.91 -11.05
C ASP A 188 14.91 4.91 -9.78
N GLY A 189 16.15 4.41 -9.92
CA GLY A 189 17.19 4.49 -8.90
C GLY A 189 17.05 3.54 -7.71
N GLU A 190 16.17 2.53 -7.77
CA GLU A 190 16.05 1.52 -6.71
C GLU A 190 17.30 0.63 -6.63
N LYS A 191 17.69 0.23 -5.41
CA LYS A 191 18.90 -0.55 -5.14
C LYS A 191 18.67 -1.71 -4.18
N ASP A 192 17.61 -1.67 -3.38
CA ASP A 192 17.28 -2.76 -2.47
C ASP A 192 16.71 -3.94 -3.28
N PRO A 193 17.29 -5.15 -3.18
CA PRO A 193 16.87 -6.28 -4.00
C PRO A 193 15.40 -6.67 -3.77
N ARG A 194 14.86 -6.46 -2.55
CA ARG A 194 13.44 -6.75 -2.25
C ARG A 194 12.52 -5.77 -2.97
N CYS A 195 12.95 -4.52 -3.07
CA CYS A 195 12.23 -3.49 -3.81
C CYS A 195 12.36 -3.73 -5.32
N LEU A 196 13.54 -4.07 -5.83
CA LEU A 196 13.75 -4.39 -7.25
C LEU A 196 12.83 -5.51 -7.75
N LEU A 197 12.63 -6.58 -6.97
CA LEU A 197 11.67 -7.63 -7.33
C LEU A 197 10.25 -7.09 -7.53
N GLN A 198 9.80 -6.17 -6.68
CA GLN A 198 8.48 -5.55 -6.82
C GLN A 198 8.46 -4.55 -7.98
N ALA A 199 9.53 -3.77 -8.17
CA ALA A 199 9.66 -2.82 -9.29
C ALA A 199 9.57 -3.54 -10.65
N PHE A 200 10.31 -4.64 -10.82
CA PHE A 200 10.23 -5.44 -12.06
C PHE A 200 8.85 -6.09 -12.23
N ALA A 201 8.21 -6.51 -11.14
CA ALA A 201 6.83 -6.99 -11.20
C ALA A 201 5.84 -5.89 -11.62
N CYS A 202 6.00 -4.65 -11.15
CA CYS A 202 5.20 -3.51 -11.62
C CYS A 202 5.37 -3.29 -13.12
N VAL A 203 6.60 -3.34 -13.64
CA VAL A 203 6.86 -3.19 -15.08
C VAL A 203 6.19 -4.30 -15.87
N ARG A 204 6.33 -5.57 -15.45
CA ARG A 204 5.64 -6.69 -16.12
C ARG A 204 4.13 -6.52 -16.10
N ALA A 205 3.54 -6.21 -14.95
CA ALA A 205 2.11 -6.01 -14.82
C ALA A 205 1.59 -4.83 -15.66
N LEU A 206 2.39 -3.76 -15.82
CA LEU A 206 2.09 -2.67 -16.75
C LEU A 206 2.02 -3.19 -18.19
N LEU A 207 3.06 -3.89 -18.65
CA LEU A 207 3.13 -4.39 -20.03
C LEU A 207 2.00 -5.40 -20.32
N GLU A 208 1.75 -6.34 -19.40
CA GLU A 208 0.65 -7.30 -19.49
C GLU A 208 -0.72 -6.58 -19.57
N ALA A 209 -0.93 -5.53 -18.78
CA ALA A 209 -2.15 -4.74 -18.84
C ALA A 209 -2.33 -4.00 -20.18
N HIS A 210 -1.24 -3.54 -20.79
CA HIS A 210 -1.26 -2.95 -22.12
C HIS A 210 -1.53 -3.98 -23.22
N ASP A 211 -1.04 -5.22 -23.09
CA ASP A 211 -1.36 -6.31 -24.02
C ASP A 211 -2.87 -6.64 -23.99
N LEU A 212 -3.47 -6.64 -22.80
CA LEU A 212 -4.92 -6.81 -22.62
C LEU A 212 -5.74 -5.62 -23.18
N CYS A 213 -5.10 -4.47 -23.38
CA CYS A 213 -5.71 -3.26 -23.95
C CYS A 213 -5.21 -2.97 -25.37
N ALA A 214 -4.83 -4.00 -26.14
CA ALA A 214 -4.33 -3.85 -27.51
C ALA A 214 -5.35 -3.18 -28.46
N ASP A 215 -6.64 -3.24 -28.15
CA ASP A 215 -7.73 -2.57 -28.88
C ASP A 215 -7.82 -1.06 -28.61
N ASP A 216 -7.17 -0.55 -27.54
CA ASP A 216 -7.24 0.84 -27.13
C ASP A 216 -6.04 1.63 -27.65
N ALA A 217 -6.23 2.31 -28.79
CA ALA A 217 -5.19 3.12 -29.42
C ALA A 217 -4.64 4.23 -28.52
N GLN A 218 -5.44 4.76 -27.57
CA GLN A 218 -4.95 5.78 -26.65
C GLN A 218 -4.08 5.16 -25.56
N ALA A 219 -4.42 3.97 -25.06
CA ALA A 219 -3.57 3.25 -24.14
C ALA A 219 -2.20 2.92 -24.78
N GLN A 220 -2.19 2.45 -26.03
CA GLN A 220 -0.95 2.14 -26.74
C GLN A 220 -0.09 3.40 -26.95
N ALA A 221 -0.69 4.51 -27.38
CA ALA A 221 0.05 5.77 -27.56
C ALA A 221 0.68 6.30 -26.26
N ARG A 222 0.05 6.09 -25.09
CA ARG A 222 0.62 6.46 -23.79
C ARG A 222 1.83 5.60 -23.43
N LEU A 223 1.76 4.28 -23.67
CA LEU A 223 2.91 3.40 -23.46
C LEU A 223 4.06 3.78 -24.38
N GLU A 224 3.78 4.03 -25.66
CA GLU A 224 4.78 4.47 -26.63
C GLU A 224 5.47 5.77 -26.21
N ALA A 225 4.69 6.74 -25.69
CA ALA A 225 5.24 8.00 -25.19
C ALA A 225 6.19 7.82 -23.99
N GLY A 226 5.88 6.89 -23.07
CA GLY A 226 6.72 6.58 -21.90
C GLY A 226 7.78 5.49 -22.13
N GLY A 227 7.80 4.85 -23.31
CA GLY A 227 8.61 3.66 -23.56
C GLY A 227 10.12 3.90 -23.51
N ALA A 228 10.57 5.07 -23.97
CA ALA A 228 11.98 5.46 -23.90
C ALA A 228 12.45 5.62 -22.45
N ASP A 229 11.69 6.33 -21.63
CA ASP A 229 12.00 6.54 -20.21
C ASP A 229 11.98 5.22 -19.44
N LEU A 230 11.02 4.34 -19.74
CA LEU A 230 10.94 3.00 -19.16
C LEU A 230 12.16 2.16 -19.52
N PHE A 231 12.61 2.20 -20.78
CA PHE A 231 13.83 1.53 -21.19
C PHE A 231 15.06 2.10 -20.47
N ASP A 232 15.17 3.42 -20.36
CA ASP A 232 16.32 4.09 -19.75
C ASP A 232 16.47 3.75 -18.27
N VAL A 233 15.37 3.73 -17.49
CA VAL A 233 15.43 3.36 -16.06
C VAL A 233 15.73 1.87 -15.87
N LEU A 234 15.34 1.01 -16.81
CA LEU A 234 15.59 -0.44 -16.74
C LEU A 234 17.00 -0.84 -17.21
N ALA A 235 17.56 -0.13 -18.19
CA ALA A 235 18.82 -0.49 -18.82
C ALA A 235 19.98 -0.57 -17.82
N CYS A 236 19.94 0.23 -16.75
CA CYS A 236 20.97 0.25 -15.72
C CYS A 236 21.05 -1.03 -14.86
N TYR A 237 20.03 -1.90 -14.92
CA TYR A 237 19.99 -3.17 -14.19
C TYR A 237 20.56 -4.34 -15.00
N PHE A 238 20.97 -4.14 -16.26
CA PHE A 238 21.55 -5.19 -17.11
C PHE A 238 23.07 -5.03 -17.34
N PRO A 239 23.88 -6.10 -17.23
CA PRO A 239 23.51 -7.41 -16.65
C PRO A 239 23.34 -7.28 -15.13
N VAL A 240 22.40 -8.06 -14.56
CA VAL A 240 22.20 -8.08 -13.10
C VAL A 240 23.48 -8.58 -12.42
N LEU A 241 24.15 -7.69 -11.68
CA LEU A 241 25.31 -7.99 -10.84
C LEU A 241 24.85 -7.94 -9.38
N PHE A 242 24.54 -9.11 -8.81
CA PHE A 242 24.08 -9.23 -7.43
C PHE A 242 24.75 -10.42 -6.75
N THR A 243 25.23 -10.19 -5.53
CA THR A 243 25.81 -11.22 -4.66
C THR A 243 25.11 -11.13 -3.31
N PRO A 244 24.34 -12.16 -2.89
CA PRO A 244 23.72 -12.20 -1.57
C PRO A 244 24.75 -12.09 -0.45
N ARG A 245 24.36 -11.55 0.71
CA ARG A 245 25.22 -11.55 1.91
C ARG A 245 25.31 -12.97 2.47
N ALA A 246 26.49 -13.36 2.97
CA ALA A 246 26.69 -14.67 3.56
C ALA A 246 25.86 -14.85 4.85
N GLY A 247 25.15 -15.98 4.96
CA GLY A 247 24.35 -16.35 6.15
C GLY A 247 22.87 -15.96 6.09
N ASP A 248 22.36 -15.59 4.92
CA ASP A 248 20.97 -15.21 4.71
C ASP A 248 20.25 -16.36 3.96
N ASP A 249 19.80 -17.36 4.71
CA ASP A 249 19.37 -18.69 4.22
C ASP A 249 18.07 -18.67 3.37
N GLY A 250 17.42 -17.50 3.26
CA GLY A 250 16.28 -17.22 2.39
C GLY A 250 16.49 -15.98 1.50
N SER A 251 17.74 -15.63 1.22
CA SER A 251 18.08 -14.43 0.46
C SER A 251 17.64 -14.53 -1.01
N ILE A 252 17.09 -13.41 -1.49
CA ILE A 252 16.85 -13.14 -2.92
C ILE A 252 18.11 -13.53 -3.68
N THR A 253 17.97 -14.32 -4.74
CA THR A 253 19.07 -14.77 -5.58
C THR A 253 19.30 -13.81 -6.75
N ARG A 254 20.43 -13.97 -7.43
CA ARG A 254 20.67 -13.26 -8.70
C ARG A 254 19.65 -13.71 -9.75
N GLU A 255 19.32 -14.99 -9.75
CA GLU A 255 18.34 -15.60 -10.65
C GLU A 255 16.94 -15.02 -10.45
N ASP A 256 16.54 -14.69 -9.21
CA ASP A 256 15.26 -14.03 -8.95
C ASP A 256 15.18 -12.63 -9.57
N LEU A 257 16.29 -11.89 -9.58
CA LEU A 257 16.38 -10.55 -10.17
C LEU A 257 16.57 -10.55 -11.68
N ALA A 258 17.04 -11.66 -12.25
CA ALA A 258 17.31 -11.80 -13.67
C ALA A 258 16.12 -12.35 -14.48
N GLN A 259 15.00 -12.68 -13.81
CA GLN A 259 13.75 -13.18 -14.41
C GLN A 259 12.82 -12.08 -14.92
#